data_AF-A0A8T5B6W9-F1
#
_entry.id   AF-A0A8T5B6W9-F1
#
_cell.length_a   1.000
_cell.length_b   1.000
_cell.length_c   1.000
_cell.angle_alpha   90.00
_cell.angle_beta   90.00
_cell.angle_gamma   90.00
#
_symmetry.space_group_name_H-M   'P 1'
#
loop_
_entity.id
_entity.type
_entity.pdbx_description
1 polymer ?
#
loop_
_entity_poly.entity_id
_entity_poly.type
_entity_poly.pdbx_seq_one_letter_code
_entity_poly.pdbx_strand_id
1 'polypeptide(L)'
;MEPVIDVFRVGLIITERCNAACPHCWFNSGPHKGRDMSLKEAEAYIDQAREIPSVRYISFTGGEPFLLPEMLLRLVRYASDIGLYTECVTNSFWASTEGAAERMLRRLIDSGLEVINLSVDDFHQSLIPFERVLNSYRAARRLGLKIVLMCAASKSGRIRIEEVKRMLRDEDIYIIGRGEQRGYPQVIAMEMGFIPAGRGADIPQEEWLKGDGPLEGGCHVVLRDIAVAPGGGVLPCCSAAGTIKNLSIGNARVKRLRDIMEEAWRRPIFKLLRDRGPLGLADEFENRPLAYVNKCHLCYDLLKDVGKEG
;
A
#
# COMPACT_ATOMS: atom_id res chain seq x y z
N MET A 1 -29.32 -10.19 -9.93
CA MET A 1 -27.91 -10.29 -10.36
C MET A 1 -27.08 -10.55 -9.14
N GLU A 2 -26.24 -11.58 -9.15
CA GLU A 2 -25.20 -11.72 -8.13
C GLU A 2 -24.30 -10.48 -8.16
N PRO A 3 -23.85 -9.98 -7.00
CA PRO A 3 -22.92 -8.87 -6.97
C PRO A 3 -21.64 -9.25 -7.72
N VAL A 4 -21.26 -8.45 -8.72
CA VAL A 4 -19.97 -8.61 -9.39
C VAL A 4 -18.90 -8.17 -8.39
N ILE A 5 -18.18 -9.14 -7.82
CA ILE A 5 -17.02 -8.88 -6.96
C ILE A 5 -15.94 -8.24 -7.83
N ASP A 6 -15.55 -7.02 -7.52
CA ASP A 6 -14.54 -6.25 -8.26
C ASP A 6 -13.26 -6.09 -7.43
N VAL A 7 -12.58 -7.20 -7.13
CA VAL A 7 -11.26 -7.17 -6.49
C VAL A 7 -10.22 -7.13 -7.59
N PHE A 8 -9.52 -6.02 -7.72
CA PHE A 8 -8.47 -5.84 -8.72
C PHE A 8 -7.09 -6.30 -8.22
N ARG A 9 -6.78 -6.02 -6.95
CA ARG A 9 -5.47 -6.25 -6.35
C ARG A 9 -5.61 -6.93 -4.99
N VAL A 10 -4.76 -7.93 -4.74
CA VAL A 10 -4.58 -8.56 -3.42
C VAL A 10 -3.16 -8.30 -2.93
N GLY A 11 -3.04 -7.49 -1.88
CA GLY A 11 -1.77 -7.27 -1.19
C GLY A 11 -1.46 -8.38 -0.19
N LEU A 12 -0.29 -8.98 -0.28
CA LEU A 12 0.22 -9.89 0.73
C LEU A 12 1.21 -9.15 1.62
N ILE A 13 0.84 -8.96 2.88
CA ILE A 13 1.74 -8.46 3.92
C ILE A 13 2.59 -9.67 4.35
N ILE A 14 3.68 -9.95 3.62
CA ILE A 14 4.43 -11.20 3.79
C ILE A 14 5.25 -11.24 5.09
N THR A 15 5.51 -10.08 5.69
CA THR A 15 6.16 -9.91 6.99
C THR A 15 5.56 -8.69 7.70
N GLU A 16 5.51 -8.69 9.01
CA GLU A 16 5.24 -7.48 9.81
C GLU A 16 6.55 -6.77 10.25
N ARG A 17 7.69 -7.45 10.10
CA ARG A 17 9.02 -6.91 10.42
C ARG A 17 9.49 -5.96 9.33
N CYS A 18 10.08 -4.85 9.76
CA CYS A 18 10.75 -3.89 8.89
C CYS A 18 12.12 -3.55 9.49
N ASN A 19 13.12 -3.26 8.67
CA ASN A 19 14.43 -2.79 9.15
C ASN A 19 14.36 -1.37 9.77
N ALA A 20 13.28 -0.63 9.52
CA ALA A 20 13.07 0.73 9.99
C ALA A 20 11.76 0.86 10.77
N ALA A 21 11.72 1.78 11.74
CA ALA A 21 10.54 2.13 12.51
C ALA A 21 10.06 3.55 12.17
N CYS A 22 9.74 3.81 10.89
CA CYS A 22 9.39 5.15 10.40
C CYS A 22 8.23 5.77 11.22
N PRO A 23 8.30 7.08 11.54
CA PRO A 23 7.30 7.76 12.38
C PRO A 23 5.87 7.69 11.82
N HIS A 24 5.70 7.90 10.52
CA HIS A 24 4.37 7.89 9.88
C HIS A 24 3.72 6.50 9.65
N CYS A 25 4.37 5.40 10.04
CA CYS A 25 3.93 4.07 9.64
C CYS A 25 2.64 3.63 10.37
N TRP A 26 1.52 3.57 9.64
CA TRP A 26 0.24 3.14 10.20
C TRP A 26 0.13 1.64 10.48
N PHE A 27 0.99 0.81 9.88
CA PHE A 27 1.08 -0.62 10.21
C PHE A 27 1.86 -0.91 11.49
N ASN A 28 2.51 0.10 12.09
CA ASN A 28 3.38 -0.08 13.25
C ASN A 28 4.52 -1.10 13.04
N SER A 29 4.91 -1.40 11.80
CA SER A 29 6.01 -2.30 11.46
C SER A 29 7.34 -1.82 12.03
N GLY A 30 8.27 -2.73 12.28
CA GLY A 30 9.60 -2.39 12.79
C GLY A 30 10.46 -3.62 13.09
N PRO A 31 11.70 -3.45 13.55
CA PRO A 31 12.67 -4.55 13.66
C PRO A 31 12.26 -5.67 14.61
N HIS A 32 11.47 -5.34 15.63
CA HIS A 32 11.05 -6.25 16.71
C HIS A 32 9.56 -6.59 16.65
N LYS A 33 8.90 -6.42 15.49
CA LYS A 33 7.46 -6.57 15.36
C LYS A 33 7.07 -7.84 14.60
N GLY A 34 6.06 -8.52 15.14
CA GLY A 34 5.12 -9.29 14.35
C GLY A 34 5.60 -10.65 13.84
N ARG A 35 4.94 -11.09 12.77
CA ARG A 35 5.02 -12.43 12.21
C ARG A 35 5.34 -12.38 10.71
N ASP A 36 5.98 -13.43 10.21
CA ASP A 36 6.11 -13.70 8.77
C ASP A 36 5.03 -14.68 8.30
N MET A 37 4.57 -14.52 7.07
CA MET A 37 3.90 -15.61 6.36
C MET A 37 4.90 -16.74 6.13
N SER A 38 4.45 -17.99 6.23
CA SER A 38 5.20 -19.08 5.60
C SER A 38 5.00 -19.06 4.09
N LEU A 39 5.94 -19.64 3.34
CA LEU A 39 5.82 -19.77 1.88
C LEU A 39 4.50 -20.42 1.47
N LYS A 40 4.15 -21.54 2.12
CA LYS A 40 2.91 -22.28 1.88
C LYS A 40 1.65 -21.45 2.13
N GLU A 41 1.65 -20.59 3.14
CA GLU A 41 0.51 -19.71 3.41
C GLU A 41 0.36 -18.67 2.31
N ALA A 42 1.46 -18.03 1.91
CA ALA A 42 1.44 -17.03 0.85
C ALA A 42 1.02 -17.64 -0.51
N GLU A 43 1.56 -18.80 -0.89
CA GLU A 43 1.13 -19.54 -2.10
C GLU A 43 -0.36 -19.89 -2.05
N ALA A 44 -0.85 -20.39 -0.91
CA ALA A 44 -2.28 -20.69 -0.74
C ALA A 44 -3.18 -19.45 -0.84
N TYR A 45 -2.72 -18.27 -0.40
CA TYR A 45 -3.47 -17.03 -0.57
C TYR A 45 -3.43 -16.53 -2.02
N ILE A 46 -2.33 -16.76 -2.75
CA ILE A 46 -2.23 -16.48 -4.20
C ILE A 46 -3.22 -17.35 -4.97
N ASP A 47 -3.31 -18.65 -4.66
CA ASP A 47 -4.27 -19.56 -5.28
C ASP A 47 -5.72 -19.08 -5.06
N GLN A 48 -6.06 -18.72 -3.81
CA GLN A 48 -7.38 -18.19 -3.48
C GLN A 48 -7.68 -16.85 -4.19
N ALA A 49 -6.67 -16.01 -4.39
CA ALA A 49 -6.84 -14.76 -5.14
C ALA A 49 -7.12 -15.06 -6.63
N ARG A 50 -6.46 -16.06 -7.21
CA ARG A 50 -6.66 -16.48 -8.61
C ARG A 50 -8.06 -17.05 -8.88
N GLU A 51 -8.74 -17.56 -7.86
CA GLU A 51 -10.14 -18.01 -7.93
C GLU A 51 -11.14 -16.85 -8.16
N ILE A 52 -10.74 -15.60 -7.91
CA ILE A 52 -11.59 -14.41 -8.10
C ILE A 52 -11.34 -13.83 -9.51
N PRO A 53 -12.31 -13.87 -10.44
CA PRO A 53 -12.08 -13.53 -11.85
C PRO A 53 -11.65 -12.08 -12.13
N SER A 54 -11.90 -11.14 -11.22
CA SER A 54 -11.51 -9.73 -11.33
C SER A 54 -10.07 -9.47 -10.89
N VAL A 55 -9.43 -10.39 -10.14
CA VAL A 55 -8.07 -10.18 -9.62
C VAL A 55 -7.09 -10.17 -10.78
N ARG A 56 -6.21 -9.16 -10.77
CA ARG A 56 -5.15 -8.97 -11.76
C ARG A 56 -3.77 -8.87 -11.13
N TYR A 57 -3.67 -8.31 -9.93
CA TYR A 57 -2.39 -8.03 -9.29
C TYR A 57 -2.24 -8.71 -7.93
N ILE A 58 -1.06 -9.29 -7.69
CA ILE A 58 -0.54 -9.58 -6.36
C ILE A 58 0.49 -8.51 -5.98
N SER A 59 0.27 -7.86 -4.85
CA SER A 59 1.17 -6.82 -4.32
C SER A 59 1.93 -7.37 -3.13
N PHE A 60 3.25 -7.51 -3.24
CA PHE A 60 4.10 -7.92 -2.13
C PHE A 60 4.49 -6.71 -1.29
N THR A 61 4.10 -6.75 -0.03
CA THR A 61 4.30 -5.65 0.92
C THR A 61 4.49 -6.22 2.32
N GLY A 62 4.43 -5.36 3.32
CA GLY A 62 4.40 -5.74 4.72
C GLY A 62 5.77 -5.69 5.34
N GLY A 63 5.84 -4.97 6.46
CA GLY A 63 7.05 -4.36 7.00
C GLY A 63 8.00 -3.97 5.88
N GLU A 64 9.00 -4.81 5.62
CA GLU A 64 9.83 -4.71 4.42
C GLU A 64 10.03 -6.09 3.75
N PRO A 65 9.47 -6.32 2.54
CA PRO A 65 9.59 -7.59 1.81
C PRO A 65 11.02 -8.04 1.55
N PHE A 66 11.96 -7.10 1.34
CA PHE A 66 13.35 -7.41 1.04
C PHE A 66 14.15 -7.92 2.25
N LEU A 67 13.52 -8.05 3.43
CA LEU A 67 14.05 -8.88 4.52
C LEU A 67 13.95 -10.38 4.22
N LEU A 68 13.08 -10.78 3.28
CA LEU A 68 12.81 -12.17 2.90
C LEU A 68 13.06 -12.40 1.39
N PRO A 69 14.25 -12.07 0.85
CA PRO A 69 14.47 -11.99 -0.60
C PRO A 69 14.21 -13.30 -1.34
N GLU A 70 14.61 -14.45 -0.79
CA GLU A 70 14.39 -15.76 -1.42
C GLU A 70 12.93 -16.23 -1.35
N MET A 71 12.14 -15.74 -0.39
CA MET A 71 10.69 -15.96 -0.37
C MET A 71 10.01 -15.04 -1.38
N LEU A 72 10.39 -13.76 -1.40
CA LEU A 72 9.87 -12.78 -2.36
C LEU A 72 10.07 -13.25 -3.81
N LEU A 73 11.28 -13.69 -4.17
CA LEU A 73 11.58 -14.21 -5.51
C LEU A 73 10.72 -15.41 -5.92
N ARG A 74 10.46 -16.32 -4.98
CA ARG A 74 9.61 -17.48 -5.20
C ARG A 74 8.16 -17.09 -5.39
N LEU A 75 7.64 -16.20 -4.55
CA LEU A 75 6.25 -15.76 -4.63
C LEU A 75 5.96 -14.93 -5.88
N VAL A 76 6.90 -14.07 -6.29
CA VAL A 76 6.81 -13.32 -7.55
C VAL A 76 6.70 -14.29 -8.72
N ARG A 77 7.57 -15.32 -8.77
CA ARG A 77 7.50 -16.37 -9.79
C ARG A 77 6.19 -17.13 -9.75
N TYR A 78 5.79 -17.59 -8.57
CA TYR A 78 4.58 -18.36 -8.40
C TYR A 78 3.33 -17.61 -8.89
N ALA A 79 3.17 -16.33 -8.51
CA ALA A 79 2.06 -15.51 -8.96
C ALA A 79 2.10 -15.23 -10.48
N SER A 80 3.30 -14.98 -11.03
CA SER A 80 3.48 -14.74 -12.47
C SER A 80 3.15 -15.98 -13.31
N ASP A 81 3.62 -17.17 -12.90
CA ASP A 81 3.42 -18.44 -13.61
C ASP A 81 1.93 -18.81 -13.73
N ILE A 82 1.08 -18.37 -12.79
CA ILE A 82 -0.37 -18.60 -12.83
C ILE A 82 -1.16 -17.44 -13.50
N GLY A 83 -0.45 -16.50 -14.12
CA GLY A 83 -1.00 -15.43 -14.95
C GLY A 83 -1.45 -14.19 -14.18
N LEU A 84 -0.95 -13.97 -12.96
CA LEU A 84 -1.17 -12.72 -12.21
C LEU A 84 -0.01 -11.76 -12.39
N TYR A 85 -0.31 -10.48 -12.53
CA TYR A 85 0.70 -9.43 -12.49
C TYR A 85 1.24 -9.26 -11.07
N THR A 86 2.51 -8.89 -10.95
CA THR A 86 3.13 -8.71 -9.63
C THR A 86 3.75 -7.34 -9.46
N GLU A 87 3.59 -6.82 -8.25
CA GLU A 87 4.23 -5.59 -7.81
C GLU A 87 4.83 -5.76 -6.41
N CYS A 88 5.83 -4.95 -6.07
CA CYS A 88 6.45 -4.96 -4.75
C CYS A 88 6.55 -3.54 -4.20
N VAL A 89 6.29 -3.37 -2.90
CA VAL A 89 6.48 -2.11 -2.16
C VAL A 89 7.72 -2.23 -1.28
N THR A 90 8.61 -1.24 -1.31
CA THR A 90 9.86 -1.29 -0.55
C THR A 90 10.36 0.09 -0.13
N ASN A 91 11.02 0.15 1.02
CA ASN A 91 11.78 1.30 1.50
C ASN A 91 13.21 1.38 0.90
N SER A 92 13.56 0.43 0.02
CA SER A 92 14.82 0.36 -0.72
C SER A 92 16.09 0.10 0.10
N PHE A 93 16.03 -0.22 1.41
CA PHE A 93 17.24 -0.35 2.26
C PHE A 93 18.32 -1.29 1.68
N TRP A 94 17.89 -2.33 0.98
CA TRP A 94 18.69 -3.38 0.36
C TRP A 94 19.55 -2.89 -0.82
N ALA A 95 19.20 -1.75 -1.44
CA ALA A 95 19.89 -1.18 -2.59
C ALA A 95 21.16 -0.41 -2.18
N SER A 96 22.13 -1.12 -1.59
CA SER A 96 23.36 -0.52 -1.04
C SER A 96 24.28 0.15 -2.04
N THR A 97 24.24 -0.33 -3.27
CA THR A 97 24.96 0.21 -4.43
C THR A 97 24.07 0.00 -5.65
N GLU A 98 24.29 0.75 -6.73
CA GLU A 98 23.58 0.50 -8.00
C GLU A 98 23.76 -0.94 -8.49
N GLY A 99 24.95 -1.53 -8.34
CA GLY A 99 25.21 -2.91 -8.75
C GLY A 99 24.47 -3.95 -7.90
N ALA A 100 24.35 -3.72 -6.58
CA ALA A 100 23.52 -4.57 -5.73
C ALA A 100 22.03 -4.42 -6.07
N ALA A 101 21.59 -3.19 -6.34
CA ALA A 101 20.25 -2.88 -6.78
C ALA A 101 19.89 -3.66 -8.06
N GLU A 102 20.73 -3.52 -9.08
CA GLU A 102 20.55 -4.14 -10.39
C GLU A 102 20.51 -5.68 -10.31
N ARG A 103 21.41 -6.31 -9.54
CA ARG A 103 21.42 -7.79 -9.40
C ARG A 103 20.12 -8.32 -8.81
N MET A 104 19.60 -7.69 -7.76
CA MET A 104 18.35 -8.15 -7.14
C MET A 104 17.15 -7.88 -8.06
N LEU A 105 17.07 -6.70 -8.69
CA LEU A 105 15.96 -6.39 -9.60
C LEU A 105 15.95 -7.27 -10.83
N ARG A 106 17.11 -7.63 -11.40
CA ARG A 106 17.19 -8.61 -12.49
C ARG A 106 16.56 -9.94 -12.07
N ARG A 107 16.94 -10.48 -10.89
CA ARG A 107 16.35 -11.72 -10.37
C ARG A 107 14.82 -11.60 -10.19
N LEU A 108 14.33 -10.46 -9.72
CA LEU A 108 12.89 -10.24 -9.54
C LEU A 108 12.14 -10.11 -10.87
N ILE A 109 12.71 -9.39 -11.84
CA ILE A 109 12.17 -9.26 -13.21
C ILE A 109 12.15 -10.63 -13.90
N ASP A 110 13.23 -11.40 -13.79
CA ASP A 110 13.32 -12.77 -14.31
C ASP A 110 12.33 -13.73 -13.63
N SER A 111 11.86 -13.39 -12.43
CA SER A 111 10.76 -14.07 -11.74
C SER A 111 9.38 -13.50 -12.11
N GLY A 112 9.27 -12.41 -12.88
CA GLY A 112 7.99 -11.85 -13.29
C GLY A 112 7.52 -10.61 -12.52
N LEU A 113 8.44 -9.88 -11.85
CA LEU A 113 8.13 -8.57 -11.26
C LEU A 113 7.89 -7.52 -12.35
N GLU A 114 6.74 -6.85 -12.30
CA GLU A 114 6.39 -5.82 -13.29
C GLU A 114 6.45 -4.38 -12.78
N VAL A 115 6.18 -4.19 -11.48
CA VAL A 115 6.11 -2.85 -10.87
C VAL A 115 6.86 -2.85 -9.54
N ILE A 116 7.68 -1.83 -9.32
CA ILE A 116 8.26 -1.56 -8.01
C ILE A 116 7.78 -0.20 -7.48
N ASN A 117 7.30 -0.20 -6.24
CA ASN A 117 6.86 0.98 -5.52
C ASN A 117 7.96 1.35 -4.53
N LEU A 118 8.58 2.52 -4.72
CA LEU A 118 9.66 3.03 -3.89
C LEU A 118 9.11 4.10 -2.94
N SER A 119 9.18 3.82 -1.64
CA SER A 119 8.87 4.82 -0.62
C SER A 119 10.01 5.84 -0.52
N VAL A 120 9.66 7.12 -0.69
CA VAL A 120 10.62 8.23 -0.70
C VAL A 120 10.00 9.48 -0.10
N ASP A 121 10.37 9.77 1.14
CA ASP A 121 9.86 10.89 1.93
C ASP A 121 10.76 11.14 3.15
N ASP A 122 10.52 12.23 3.87
CA ASP A 122 11.29 12.59 5.06
C ASP A 122 11.25 11.51 6.16
N PHE A 123 10.12 10.80 6.29
CA PHE A 123 9.97 9.80 7.34
C PHE A 123 10.86 8.58 7.08
N HIS A 124 10.90 8.10 5.84
CA HIS A 124 11.81 7.05 5.43
C HIS A 124 13.26 7.54 5.44
N GLN A 125 13.52 8.74 4.92
CA GLN A 125 14.89 9.25 4.78
C GLN A 125 15.54 9.69 6.09
N SER A 126 14.76 9.88 7.16
CA SER A 126 15.30 10.01 8.52
C SER A 126 16.00 8.75 9.04
N LEU A 127 15.70 7.58 8.46
CA LEU A 127 16.23 6.27 8.88
C LEU A 127 17.00 5.53 7.78
N ILE A 128 16.71 5.83 6.51
CA ILE A 128 17.27 5.16 5.33
C ILE A 128 17.85 6.21 4.40
N PRO A 129 19.18 6.23 4.16
CA PRO A 129 19.81 7.23 3.29
C PRO A 129 19.17 7.27 1.89
N PHE A 130 18.97 8.47 1.35
CA PHE A 130 18.34 8.68 0.03
C PHE A 130 19.08 7.93 -1.09
N GLU A 131 20.40 7.74 -0.96
CA GLU A 131 21.22 6.99 -1.89
C GLU A 131 20.68 5.57 -2.14
N ARG A 132 19.99 4.98 -1.16
CA ARG A 132 19.33 3.67 -1.32
C ARG A 132 18.19 3.72 -2.32
N VAL A 133 17.33 4.73 -2.20
CA VAL A 133 16.26 5.00 -3.17
C VAL A 133 16.86 5.33 -4.53
N LEU A 134 17.89 6.18 -4.58
CA LEU A 134 18.56 6.55 -5.83
C LEU A 134 19.14 5.33 -6.57
N ASN A 135 19.80 4.42 -5.86
CA ASN A 135 20.35 3.19 -6.43
C ASN A 135 19.24 2.27 -6.97
N SER A 136 18.18 2.08 -6.18
CA SER A 136 17.01 1.28 -6.56
C SER A 136 16.33 1.86 -7.81
N TYR A 137 16.09 3.18 -7.81
CA TYR A 137 15.49 3.92 -8.91
C TYR A 137 16.29 3.80 -10.21
N ARG A 138 17.60 4.09 -10.17
CA ARG A 138 18.47 4.02 -11.36
C ARG A 138 18.53 2.62 -11.94
N ALA A 139 18.62 1.61 -11.09
CA ALA A 139 18.61 0.22 -11.52
C ALA A 139 17.27 -0.16 -12.16
N ALA A 140 16.14 0.16 -11.51
CA ALA A 140 14.81 -0.12 -12.05
C ALA A 140 14.56 0.60 -13.39
N ARG A 141 14.97 1.87 -13.49
CA ARG A 141 14.82 2.69 -14.70
C ARG A 141 15.60 2.07 -15.87
N ARG A 142 16.86 1.72 -15.64
CA ARG A 142 17.75 1.07 -16.63
C ARG A 142 17.23 -0.29 -17.10
N LEU A 143 16.58 -1.04 -16.21
CA LEU A 143 16.03 -2.36 -16.50
C LEU A 143 14.64 -2.32 -17.17
N GLY A 144 14.06 -1.13 -17.39
CA GLY A 144 12.73 -1.02 -18.00
C GLY A 144 11.57 -1.37 -17.06
N LEU A 145 11.82 -1.53 -15.76
CA LEU A 145 10.79 -1.85 -14.76
C LEU A 145 9.88 -0.64 -14.56
N LYS A 146 8.57 -0.86 -14.38
CA LYS A 146 7.64 0.23 -14.04
C LYS A 146 7.89 0.67 -12.60
N ILE A 147 7.93 1.98 -12.37
CA ILE A 147 8.27 2.55 -11.07
C ILE A 147 7.11 3.41 -10.58
N VAL A 148 6.74 3.21 -9.32
CA VAL A 148 5.85 4.11 -8.59
C VAL A 148 6.64 4.76 -7.46
N LEU A 149 6.79 6.07 -7.46
CA LEU A 149 7.37 6.83 -6.35
C LEU A 149 6.24 7.24 -5.40
N MET A 150 6.35 6.83 -4.15
CA MET A 150 5.37 7.12 -3.10
C MET A 150 5.99 8.10 -2.09
N CYS A 151 5.46 9.32 -2.03
CA CYS A 151 5.95 10.36 -1.11
C CYS A 151 4.88 10.73 -0.08
N ALA A 152 5.06 10.27 1.16
CA ALA A 152 4.22 10.71 2.27
C ALA A 152 4.71 12.05 2.81
N ALA A 153 3.87 13.08 2.76
CA ALA A 153 4.28 14.44 3.07
C ALA A 153 3.71 14.95 4.41
N SER A 154 4.49 15.79 5.09
CA SER A 154 4.05 16.62 6.22
C SER A 154 4.18 18.11 5.88
N LYS A 155 3.62 18.97 6.74
CA LYS A 155 3.65 20.43 6.54
C LYS A 155 5.06 20.99 6.56
N SER A 156 5.91 20.57 7.49
CA SER A 156 7.33 21.00 7.55
C SER A 156 8.30 20.11 6.76
N GLY A 157 7.78 19.08 6.08
CA GLY A 157 8.57 18.14 5.29
C GLY A 157 9.36 18.82 4.17
N ARG A 158 10.63 18.44 4.03
CA ARG A 158 11.58 18.94 3.03
C ARG A 158 11.58 18.09 1.77
N ILE A 159 11.41 16.78 1.89
CA ILE A 159 11.29 15.87 0.76
C ILE A 159 9.84 15.90 0.28
N ARG A 160 9.62 16.63 -0.80
CA ARG A 160 8.37 16.66 -1.58
C ARG A 160 8.58 15.98 -2.92
N ILE A 161 7.52 15.54 -3.58
CA ILE A 161 7.64 14.74 -4.80
C ILE A 161 8.32 15.50 -5.95
N GLU A 162 8.13 16.82 -6.03
CA GLU A 162 8.87 17.67 -6.98
C GLU A 162 10.35 17.75 -6.63
N GLU A 163 10.69 17.77 -5.34
CA GLU A 163 12.08 17.72 -4.92
C GLU A 163 12.70 16.37 -5.24
N VAL A 164 11.98 15.27 -5.01
CA VAL A 164 12.43 13.92 -5.42
C VAL A 164 12.68 13.89 -6.93
N LYS A 165 11.79 14.44 -7.75
CA LYS A 165 11.98 14.56 -9.20
C LYS A 165 13.29 15.30 -9.55
N ARG A 166 13.56 16.44 -8.91
CA ARG A 166 14.82 17.20 -9.07
C ARG A 166 16.05 16.41 -8.62
N MET A 167 15.99 15.75 -7.47
CA MET A 167 17.08 14.96 -6.91
C MET A 167 17.42 13.75 -7.79
N LEU A 168 16.41 13.10 -8.37
CA LEU A 168 16.58 11.99 -9.32
C LEU A 168 17.07 12.45 -10.69
N ARG A 169 16.86 13.74 -11.04
CA ARG A 169 17.20 14.34 -12.34
C ARG A 169 16.52 13.63 -13.52
N ASP A 170 15.25 13.27 -13.34
CA ASP A 170 14.44 12.60 -14.37
C ASP A 170 13.17 13.42 -14.65
N GLU A 171 13.17 14.12 -15.79
CA GLU A 171 12.06 14.98 -16.20
C GLU A 171 10.83 14.19 -16.71
N ASP A 172 11.00 12.91 -17.05
CA ASP A 172 9.93 12.05 -17.56
C ASP A 172 9.02 11.52 -16.44
N ILE A 173 9.37 11.78 -15.17
CA ILE A 173 8.53 11.40 -14.03
C ILE A 173 7.17 12.09 -14.16
N TYR A 174 6.12 11.29 -14.32
CA TYR A 174 4.74 11.76 -14.34
C TYR A 174 4.18 11.79 -12.91
N ILE A 175 3.83 12.98 -12.42
CA ILE A 175 3.26 13.16 -11.09
C ILE A 175 1.73 13.13 -11.20
N ILE A 176 1.08 12.19 -10.52
CA ILE A 176 -0.38 12.05 -10.52
C ILE A 176 -1.02 13.33 -9.99
N GLY A 177 -2.08 13.77 -10.67
CA GLY A 177 -2.80 15.00 -10.33
C GLY A 177 -2.12 16.27 -10.81
N ARG A 178 -0.97 16.18 -11.50
CA ARG A 178 -0.26 17.32 -12.08
C ARG A 178 -0.05 17.14 -13.58
N GLY A 179 -0.48 18.12 -14.36
CA GLY A 179 -0.32 18.12 -15.82
C GLY A 179 -1.13 17.05 -16.55
N GLU A 180 -0.98 17.01 -17.87
CA GLU A 180 -1.63 16.01 -18.71
C GLU A 180 -0.78 14.74 -18.81
N GLN A 181 -1.40 13.57 -18.60
CA GLN A 181 -0.73 12.30 -18.84
C GLN A 181 -0.49 12.14 -20.34
N ARG A 182 0.79 12.07 -20.75
CA ARG A 182 1.19 11.75 -22.12
C ARG A 182 1.63 10.30 -22.21
N GLY A 183 0.88 9.48 -22.94
CA GLY A 183 1.21 8.06 -23.15
C GLY A 183 1.20 7.22 -21.87
N TYR A 184 2.02 6.17 -21.86
CA TYR A 184 2.19 5.26 -20.72
C TYR A 184 3.55 5.53 -20.05
N PRO A 185 3.61 6.35 -18.99
CA PRO A 185 4.86 6.66 -18.33
C PRO A 185 5.45 5.41 -17.66
N GLN A 186 6.75 5.20 -17.80
CA GLN A 186 7.45 4.16 -17.04
C GLN A 186 7.49 4.50 -15.54
N VAL A 187 7.62 5.80 -15.23
CA VAL A 187 7.71 6.29 -13.85
C VAL A 187 6.51 7.16 -13.54
N ILE A 188 5.75 6.72 -12.54
CA ILE A 188 4.65 7.48 -11.95
C ILE A 188 5.06 7.88 -10.53
N ALA A 189 4.66 9.05 -10.12
CA ALA A 189 4.94 9.61 -8.81
C ALA A 189 3.65 10.11 -8.17
N MET A 190 3.50 9.94 -6.87
CA MET A 190 2.40 10.54 -6.12
C MET A 190 2.89 11.11 -4.79
N GLU A 191 2.32 12.25 -4.43
CA GLU A 191 2.44 12.84 -3.12
C GLU A 191 1.10 12.74 -2.43
N MET A 192 1.11 12.37 -1.15
CA MET A 192 -0.06 12.44 -0.29
C MET A 192 0.36 12.78 1.12
N GLY A 193 -0.48 13.54 1.83
CA GLY A 193 -0.32 13.75 3.26
C GLY A 193 -0.31 12.41 3.99
N PHE A 194 0.62 12.27 4.93
CA PHE A 194 0.69 11.05 5.73
C PHE A 194 -0.61 10.84 6.52
N ILE A 195 -0.98 9.58 6.74
CA ILE A 195 -2.18 9.25 7.53
C ILE A 195 -1.78 9.18 9.01
N PRO A 196 -2.39 9.99 9.90
CA PRO A 196 -2.07 9.97 11.33
C PRO A 196 -2.75 8.78 12.03
N ALA A 197 -2.24 7.59 11.73
CA ALA A 197 -2.66 6.31 12.29
C ALA A 197 -1.42 5.48 12.66
N GLY A 198 -1.57 4.50 13.54
CA GLY A 198 -0.42 3.80 14.13
C GLY A 198 0.55 4.80 14.77
N ARG A 199 1.86 4.67 14.52
CA ARG A 199 2.87 5.65 14.96
C ARG A 199 2.65 7.03 14.37
N GLY A 200 2.00 7.13 13.20
CA GLY A 200 1.68 8.41 12.59
C GLY A 200 0.75 9.26 13.45
N ALA A 201 -0.02 8.64 14.35
CA ALA A 201 -0.87 9.36 15.30
C ALA A 201 -0.07 10.15 16.35
N ASP A 202 1.20 9.79 16.60
CA ASP A 202 2.08 10.50 17.52
C ASP A 202 2.68 11.78 16.90
N ILE A 203 2.52 11.99 15.59
CA ILE A 203 3.00 13.19 14.90
C ILE A 203 2.01 14.35 15.17
N PRO A 204 2.48 15.53 15.66
CA PRO A 204 1.61 16.66 16.00
C PRO A 204 0.69 17.11 14.87
N GLN A 205 -0.50 17.59 15.21
CA GLN A 205 -1.52 17.98 14.22
C GLN A 205 -1.09 19.15 13.32
N GLU A 206 -0.14 19.96 13.77
CA GLU A 206 0.45 21.08 13.04
C GLU A 206 1.20 20.60 11.78
N GLU A 207 1.66 19.35 11.80
CA GLU A 207 2.34 18.70 10.68
C GLU A 207 1.40 18.09 9.65
N TRP A 208 0.10 17.99 9.96
CA TRP A 208 -0.86 17.34 9.09
C TRP A 208 -1.20 18.23 7.90
N LEU A 209 -1.09 17.66 6.69
CA LEU A 209 -1.54 18.32 5.46
C LEU A 209 -3.07 18.18 5.33
N LYS A 210 -3.79 18.98 6.13
CA LYS A 210 -5.26 18.98 6.15
C LYS A 210 -5.81 19.44 4.79
N GLY A 211 -6.71 18.66 4.20
CA GLY A 211 -7.32 18.94 2.89
C GLY A 211 -6.44 18.61 1.67
N ASP A 212 -5.39 17.81 1.83
CA ASP A 212 -4.47 17.41 0.76
C ASP A 212 -5.12 16.47 -0.29
N GLY A 213 -6.25 15.85 0.05
CA GLY A 213 -7.01 15.03 -0.89
C GLY A 213 -8.53 15.21 -0.76
N PRO A 214 -9.30 14.81 -1.78
CA PRO A 214 -10.76 14.96 -1.77
C PRO A 214 -11.38 14.12 -0.65
N LEU A 215 -12.22 14.77 0.15
CA LEU A 215 -13.01 14.10 1.21
C LEU A 215 -14.34 13.56 0.67
N GLU A 216 -14.85 14.19 -0.38
CA GLU A 216 -16.12 13.87 -1.02
C GLU A 216 -16.03 12.71 -2.03
N GLY A 217 -17.18 12.14 -2.36
CA GLY A 217 -17.34 11.08 -3.35
C GLY A 217 -16.99 9.68 -2.87
N GLY A 218 -17.34 8.68 -3.68
CA GLY A 218 -17.09 7.26 -3.41
C GLY A 218 -15.62 6.89 -3.15
N CYS A 219 -15.39 5.78 -2.45
CA CYS A 219 -14.07 5.18 -2.30
C CYS A 219 -13.86 4.12 -3.38
N HIS A 220 -12.83 4.30 -4.21
CA HIS A 220 -12.47 3.37 -5.30
C HIS A 220 -11.38 2.35 -4.91
N VAL A 221 -11.10 2.22 -3.61
CA VAL A 221 -10.08 1.31 -3.08
C VAL A 221 -10.72 0.19 -2.24
N VAL A 222 -11.75 0.53 -1.46
CA VAL A 222 -12.39 -0.42 -0.53
C VAL A 222 -13.02 -1.59 -1.28
N LEU A 223 -12.67 -2.80 -0.86
CA LEU A 223 -12.99 -4.09 -1.50
C LEU A 223 -12.48 -4.27 -2.94
N ARG A 224 -11.77 -3.29 -3.50
CA ARG A 224 -11.09 -3.39 -4.80
C ARG A 224 -9.62 -3.76 -4.64
N ASP A 225 -8.93 -3.11 -3.72
CA ASP A 225 -7.51 -3.35 -3.40
C ASP A 225 -7.43 -3.82 -1.94
N ILE A 226 -7.58 -5.12 -1.72
CA ILE A 226 -7.59 -5.74 -0.39
C ILE A 226 -6.19 -6.15 0.06
N ALA A 227 -6.01 -6.50 1.33
CA ALA A 227 -4.77 -7.08 1.81
C ALA A 227 -5.01 -8.31 2.70
N VAL A 228 -4.03 -9.22 2.74
CA VAL A 228 -4.00 -10.38 3.64
C VAL A 228 -2.79 -10.22 4.56
N ALA A 229 -3.03 -10.21 5.87
CA ALA A 229 -2.01 -10.13 6.91
C ALA A 229 -1.34 -11.50 7.16
N PRO A 230 -0.16 -11.57 7.81
CA PRO A 230 0.49 -12.84 8.14
C PRO A 230 -0.38 -13.79 8.94
N GLY A 231 -1.37 -13.29 9.68
CA GLY A 231 -2.37 -14.08 10.41
C GLY A 231 -3.50 -14.67 9.54
N GLY A 232 -3.52 -14.41 8.24
CA GLY A 232 -4.63 -14.72 7.33
C GLY A 232 -5.80 -13.73 7.40
N GLY A 233 -5.76 -12.77 8.32
CA GLY A 233 -6.77 -11.71 8.42
C GLY A 233 -6.85 -10.91 7.14
N VAL A 234 -8.05 -10.74 6.60
CA VAL A 234 -8.30 -10.05 5.33
C VAL A 234 -8.75 -8.63 5.63
N LEU A 235 -8.00 -7.66 5.14
CA LEU A 235 -8.25 -6.23 5.29
C LEU A 235 -9.05 -5.72 4.08
N PRO A 236 -10.07 -4.87 4.28
CA PRO A 236 -10.94 -4.40 3.20
C PRO A 236 -10.27 -3.39 2.26
N CYS A 237 -9.12 -2.83 2.64
CA CYS A 237 -8.33 -1.93 1.81
C CYS A 237 -6.85 -1.95 2.21
N CYS A 238 -5.99 -1.39 1.37
CA CYS A 238 -4.53 -1.28 1.63
C CYS A 238 -4.13 -0.09 2.53
N SER A 239 -5.07 0.75 2.95
CA SER A 239 -4.80 1.99 3.72
C SER A 239 -5.02 1.79 5.23
N ALA A 240 -4.78 2.83 6.04
CA ALA A 240 -4.86 2.80 7.50
C ALA A 240 -6.20 2.25 8.03
N ALA A 241 -7.33 2.59 7.42
CA ALA A 241 -8.64 2.05 7.84
C ALA A 241 -8.68 0.51 7.76
N GLY A 242 -7.93 -0.09 6.83
CA GLY A 242 -7.82 -1.54 6.72
C GLY A 242 -7.20 -2.20 7.95
N THR A 243 -6.40 -1.48 8.75
CA THR A 243 -5.77 -2.03 9.97
C THR A 243 -6.69 -2.03 11.19
N ILE A 244 -7.87 -1.41 11.08
CA ILE A 244 -8.88 -1.42 12.15
C ILE A 244 -9.38 -2.86 12.32
N LYS A 245 -9.13 -3.43 13.49
CA LYS A 245 -9.45 -4.83 13.80
C LYS A 245 -10.91 -5.19 13.48
N ASN A 246 -11.83 -4.26 13.77
CA ASN A 246 -13.28 -4.44 13.57
C ASN A 246 -13.73 -4.27 12.11
N LEU A 247 -12.87 -3.77 11.22
CA LEU A 247 -13.12 -3.72 9.77
C LEU A 247 -12.54 -4.90 9.01
N SER A 248 -11.80 -5.79 9.68
CA SER A 248 -11.38 -7.06 9.09
C SER A 248 -12.60 -7.79 8.52
N ILE A 249 -12.49 -8.23 7.27
CA ILE A 249 -13.61 -8.83 6.55
C ILE A 249 -13.66 -10.35 6.67
N GLY A 250 -12.59 -10.98 7.15
CA GLY A 250 -12.54 -12.42 7.37
C GLY A 250 -11.13 -12.93 7.64
N ASN A 251 -10.95 -14.24 7.60
CA ASN A 251 -9.64 -14.88 7.69
C ASN A 251 -9.48 -15.96 6.60
N ALA A 252 -8.51 -15.77 5.71
CA ALA A 252 -8.22 -16.62 4.55
C ALA A 252 -7.69 -18.03 4.91
N ARG A 253 -7.38 -18.29 6.19
CA ARG A 253 -7.13 -19.65 6.69
C ARG A 253 -8.40 -20.44 7.00
N VAL A 254 -9.49 -19.72 7.28
CA VAL A 254 -10.75 -20.31 7.76
C VAL A 254 -11.75 -20.41 6.63
N LYS A 255 -11.79 -19.40 5.75
CA LYS A 255 -12.74 -19.27 4.66
C LYS A 255 -12.03 -18.81 3.39
N ARG A 256 -12.48 -19.25 2.22
CA ARG A 256 -11.89 -18.84 0.93
C ARG A 256 -12.04 -17.34 0.72
N LEU A 257 -11.03 -16.71 0.11
CA LEU A 257 -11.07 -15.27 -0.20
C LEU A 257 -12.34 -14.89 -0.98
N ARG A 258 -12.77 -15.71 -1.96
CA ARG A 258 -14.01 -15.45 -2.71
C ARG A 258 -15.22 -15.29 -1.78
N ASP A 259 -15.45 -16.24 -0.88
CA ASP A 259 -16.61 -16.22 0.02
C ASP A 259 -16.53 -15.04 1.00
N ILE A 260 -15.34 -14.75 1.52
CA ILE A 260 -15.08 -13.56 2.37
C ILE A 260 -15.48 -12.29 1.62
N MET A 261 -15.11 -12.19 0.34
CA MET A 261 -15.42 -11.03 -0.50
C MET A 261 -16.90 -10.93 -0.82
N GLU A 262 -17.59 -12.04 -1.09
CA GLU A 262 -19.05 -12.05 -1.30
C GLU A 262 -19.80 -11.55 -0.06
N GLU A 263 -19.39 -12.00 1.13
CA GLU A 263 -19.95 -11.53 2.39
C GLU A 263 -19.66 -10.05 2.62
N ALA A 264 -18.41 -9.62 2.43
CA ALA A 264 -18.02 -8.22 2.57
C ALA A 264 -18.80 -7.32 1.61
N TRP A 265 -19.00 -7.74 0.36
CA TRP A 265 -19.68 -6.93 -0.64
C TRP A 265 -21.13 -6.61 -0.28
N ARG A 266 -21.79 -7.51 0.46
CA ARG A 266 -23.18 -7.38 0.95
C ARG A 266 -23.30 -6.51 2.21
N ARG A 267 -22.21 -6.19 2.92
CA ARG A 267 -22.28 -5.38 4.15
C ARG A 267 -22.62 -3.91 3.82
N PRO A 268 -23.63 -3.30 4.46
CA PRO A 268 -24.05 -1.92 4.18
C PRO A 268 -22.94 -0.88 4.28
N ILE A 269 -22.05 -1.01 5.27
CA ILE A 269 -20.91 -0.09 5.46
C ILE A 269 -20.00 -0.01 4.24
N PHE A 270 -19.69 -1.15 3.60
CA PHE A 270 -18.81 -1.16 2.43
C PHE A 270 -19.53 -0.65 1.18
N LYS A 271 -20.85 -0.86 1.06
CA LYS A 271 -21.65 -0.22 0.00
C LYS A 271 -21.63 1.31 0.15
N LEU A 272 -21.89 1.81 1.36
CA LEU A 272 -21.86 3.24 1.65
C LEU A 272 -20.47 3.84 1.35
N LEU A 273 -19.39 3.19 1.78
CA LEU A 273 -18.02 3.63 1.49
C LEU A 273 -17.73 3.66 -0.02
N ARG A 274 -18.18 2.67 -0.79
CA ARG A 274 -18.02 2.65 -2.26
C ARG A 274 -18.79 3.78 -2.93
N ASP A 275 -20.03 4.02 -2.51
CA ASP A 275 -20.94 4.94 -3.20
C ASP A 275 -20.72 6.41 -2.76
N ARG A 276 -20.53 6.66 -1.46
CA ARG A 276 -20.48 8.01 -0.87
C ARG A 276 -19.15 8.33 -0.16
N GLY A 277 -18.28 7.34 0.01
CA GLY A 277 -17.06 7.52 0.80
C GLY A 277 -17.33 7.65 2.30
N PRO A 278 -16.30 7.90 3.10
CA PRO A 278 -16.41 8.05 4.56
C PRO A 278 -17.16 9.31 4.98
N LEU A 279 -17.23 10.36 4.14
CA LEU A 279 -18.09 11.51 4.46
C LEU A 279 -19.56 11.12 4.52
N GLY A 280 -19.98 10.11 3.75
CA GLY A 280 -21.33 9.56 3.85
C GLY A 280 -21.63 8.82 5.17
N LEU A 281 -20.61 8.53 5.99
CA LEU A 281 -20.75 8.08 7.38
C LEU A 281 -20.83 9.28 8.35
N ALA A 282 -20.23 10.42 7.99
CA ALA A 282 -20.16 11.60 8.85
C ALA A 282 -21.50 12.33 9.02
N ASP A 283 -22.52 12.05 8.19
CA ASP A 283 -23.90 12.52 8.47
C ASP A 283 -24.42 11.98 9.83
N GLU A 284 -23.86 10.88 10.34
CA GLU A 284 -24.16 10.29 11.66
C GLU A 284 -23.21 10.80 12.79
N PHE A 285 -22.14 11.53 12.46
CA PHE A 285 -21.12 12.00 13.41
C PHE A 285 -20.87 13.51 13.22
N GLU A 286 -21.32 14.35 14.16
CA GLU A 286 -21.22 15.82 14.10
C GLU A 286 -19.83 16.31 13.62
N ASN A 287 -19.77 16.76 12.35
CA ASN A 287 -18.83 17.70 11.71
C ASN A 287 -17.31 17.63 12.03
N ARG A 288 -16.49 17.55 10.95
CA ARG A 288 -15.48 18.57 10.54
C ARG A 288 -14.60 18.10 9.37
N PRO A 289 -14.97 18.36 8.10
CA PRO A 289 -14.14 18.01 6.94
C PRO A 289 -12.72 18.62 7.01
N LEU A 290 -12.58 19.82 7.58
CA LEU A 290 -11.32 20.58 7.57
C LEU A 290 -10.26 20.11 8.59
N ALA A 291 -10.54 19.07 9.39
CA ALA A 291 -9.58 18.52 10.36
C ALA A 291 -8.71 17.39 9.78
N TYR A 292 -9.10 16.84 8.63
CA TYR A 292 -8.54 15.59 8.11
C TYR A 292 -7.57 15.81 6.95
N VAL A 293 -6.62 14.89 6.81
CA VAL A 293 -5.61 14.92 5.76
C VAL A 293 -6.25 14.59 4.41
N ASN A 294 -6.96 13.47 4.37
CA ASN A 294 -7.68 12.99 3.20
C ASN A 294 -8.76 11.98 3.61
N LYS A 295 -9.43 11.40 2.60
CA LYS A 295 -10.47 10.38 2.77
C LYS A 295 -10.03 9.18 3.62
N CYS A 296 -8.79 8.73 3.49
CA CYS A 296 -8.28 7.59 4.26
C CYS A 296 -8.14 7.93 5.76
N HIS A 297 -7.67 9.13 6.08
CA HIS A 297 -7.61 9.61 7.46
C HIS A 297 -9.02 9.73 8.04
N LEU A 298 -9.95 10.39 7.34
CA LEU A 298 -11.35 10.49 7.78
C LEU A 298 -11.99 9.11 8.01
N CYS A 299 -11.79 8.17 7.07
CA CYS A 299 -12.30 6.81 7.19
C CYS A 299 -11.73 6.08 8.41
N TYR A 300 -10.42 6.23 8.66
CA TYR A 300 -9.79 5.64 9.83
C TYR A 300 -10.36 6.24 11.12
N ASP A 301 -10.48 7.56 11.20
CA ASP A 301 -10.93 8.25 12.41
C ASP A 301 -12.38 7.91 12.78
N LEU A 302 -13.28 7.89 11.80
CA LEU A 302 -14.70 7.53 12.01
C LEU A 302 -14.89 6.08 12.44
N LEU A 303 -14.00 5.17 12.00
CA LEU A 303 -14.21 3.73 12.18
C LEU A 303 -13.33 3.11 13.27
N LYS A 304 -12.29 3.80 13.76
CA LYS A 304 -11.34 3.25 14.76
C LYS A 304 -12.01 2.91 16.10
N ASP A 305 -13.14 3.53 16.40
CA ASP A 305 -13.88 3.36 17.66
C ASP A 305 -15.19 2.57 17.49
N VAL A 306 -15.56 2.22 16.25
CA VAL A 306 -16.73 1.38 15.97
C VAL A 306 -16.53 0.00 16.60
N GLY A 307 -17.38 -0.37 17.56
CA GLY A 307 -17.32 -1.63 18.30
C GLY A 307 -16.34 -1.64 19.49
N LYS A 308 -15.92 -0.47 20.01
CA LYS A 308 -15.27 -0.36 21.33
C LYS A 308 -16.25 -0.18 22.49
N GLU A 309 -17.53 0.05 22.21
CA GLU A 309 -18.61 -0.09 23.19
C GLU A 309 -19.17 -1.51 23.10
N GLY A 310 -18.79 -2.34 24.07
CA GLY A 310 -19.17 -3.74 24.21
C GLY A 310 -18.40 -4.41 25.34
#